data_AF-A0AAP1FBA6-F1
#
_entry.id   AF-A0AAP1FBA6-F1
#
_cell.length_a   1.000
_cell.length_b   1.000
_cell.length_c   1.000
_cell.angle_alpha   90.00
_cell.angle_beta   90.00
_cell.angle_gamma   90.00
#
_symmetry.space_group_name_H-M   'P 1'
#
loop_
_entity.id
_entity.type
_entity.pdbx_description
1 polymer ?
#
loop_
_entity_poly.entity_id
_entity_poly.type
_entity_poly.pdbx_seq_one_letter_code
_entity_poly.pdbx_strand_id
1 'polypeptide(L)'
;MNNRIEIVPFVDTAIYPVEASAQGDNAFYLEYCGASGYRPAYASCLNRIREIEAGKLLPSVESGCSAAICNKVCQALTMRQEEKRNGAAIYYINRVKMRQNVRHNAAQYGIKISDIVIKNDIKKPTLTPSEPVNTFEVGSIADAINSRIAKEMKSENQQSALNSTEKPLSSHKDQSVLTVKKGMSLIDIAKAKRQQLSV
;
A
#
# COMPACT_ATOMS: atom_id res chain seq x y z
N MET A 1 -46.14 -7.25 -34.15
CA MET A 1 -46.24 -6.93 -32.70
C MET A 1 -44.85 -6.58 -32.20
N ASN A 2 -44.55 -5.31 -31.93
CA ASN A 2 -43.28 -4.91 -31.33
C ASN A 2 -43.35 -5.16 -29.83
N ASN A 3 -42.94 -6.35 -29.39
CA ASN A 3 -42.74 -6.59 -27.96
C ASN A 3 -41.53 -5.77 -27.51
N ARG A 4 -41.81 -4.64 -26.86
CA ARG A 4 -40.78 -3.83 -26.20
C ARG A 4 -40.38 -4.59 -24.94
N ILE A 5 -39.22 -5.23 -24.98
CA ILE A 5 -38.65 -5.94 -23.83
C ILE A 5 -37.97 -4.89 -22.94
N GLU A 6 -38.46 -4.73 -21.71
CA GLU A 6 -37.92 -3.80 -20.72
C GLU A 6 -36.89 -4.51 -19.83
N ILE A 7 -35.68 -3.95 -19.76
CA ILE A 7 -34.64 -4.46 -18.85
C ILE A 7 -35.05 -4.14 -17.43
N VAL A 8 -35.26 -5.16 -16.61
CA VAL A 8 -35.55 -4.98 -15.18
C VAL A 8 -34.24 -4.65 -14.45
N PRO A 9 -34.09 -3.45 -13.86
CA PRO A 9 -32.90 -3.12 -13.08
C PRO A 9 -32.83 -4.02 -11.85
N PHE A 10 -31.60 -4.45 -11.50
CA PHE A 10 -31.41 -5.22 -10.27
C PHE A 10 -31.56 -4.30 -9.06
N VAL A 11 -32.55 -4.58 -8.22
CA VAL A 11 -32.75 -3.92 -6.92
C VAL A 11 -32.86 -5.00 -5.87
N ASP A 12 -31.91 -5.03 -4.92
CA ASP A 12 -31.99 -5.90 -3.75
C ASP A 12 -32.64 -5.13 -2.60
N THR A 13 -33.84 -5.51 -2.21
CA THR A 13 -34.58 -4.88 -1.11
C THR A 13 -34.30 -5.52 0.24
N ALA A 14 -33.47 -6.57 0.29
CA ALA A 14 -33.13 -7.25 1.52
C ALA A 14 -32.15 -6.42 2.37
N ILE A 15 -32.37 -6.41 3.68
CA ILE A 15 -31.47 -5.79 4.65
C ILE A 15 -30.51 -6.86 5.16
N TYR A 16 -29.21 -6.59 5.03
CA TYR A 16 -28.14 -7.51 5.41
C TYR A 16 -27.40 -7.02 6.65
N PRO A 17 -26.89 -7.93 7.50
CA PRO A 17 -26.03 -7.56 8.61
C PRO A 17 -24.75 -6.91 8.08
N VAL A 18 -24.16 -6.00 8.85
CA VAL A 18 -22.96 -5.24 8.48
C VAL A 18 -21.81 -6.17 8.06
N GLU A 19 -21.70 -7.35 8.64
CA GLU A 19 -20.69 -8.36 8.33
C GLU A 19 -20.79 -8.92 6.90
N ALA A 20 -21.98 -8.88 6.28
CA ALA A 20 -22.21 -9.40 4.93
C ALA A 20 -21.33 -8.69 3.88
N SER A 21 -21.06 -7.40 4.04
CA SER A 21 -20.21 -6.64 3.11
C SER A 21 -18.78 -7.19 2.96
N ALA A 22 -18.28 -7.91 3.97
CA ALA A 22 -16.96 -8.52 3.96
C ALA A 22 -16.94 -9.94 3.34
N GLN A 23 -18.10 -10.49 2.99
CA GLN A 23 -18.21 -11.83 2.42
C GLN A 23 -17.82 -11.86 0.94
N GLY A 24 -17.36 -13.02 0.47
CA GLY A 24 -16.86 -13.21 -0.91
C GLY A 24 -17.95 -13.18 -1.99
N ASP A 25 -19.21 -13.22 -1.59
CA ASP A 25 -20.39 -13.11 -2.44
C ASP A 25 -20.87 -11.65 -2.61
N ASN A 26 -20.21 -10.68 -1.98
CA ASN A 26 -20.46 -9.26 -2.27
C ASN A 26 -19.99 -8.93 -3.70
N ALA A 27 -20.86 -8.32 -4.49
CA ALA A 27 -20.58 -7.84 -5.84
C ALA A 27 -20.36 -6.32 -5.91
N PHE A 28 -20.30 -5.62 -4.78
CA PHE A 28 -20.01 -4.19 -4.75
C PHE A 28 -18.53 -3.89 -5.02
N TYR A 29 -18.28 -2.99 -5.98
CA TYR A 29 -16.96 -2.49 -6.33
C TYR A 29 -16.90 -0.98 -6.13
N LEU A 30 -15.77 -0.48 -5.64
CA LEU A 30 -15.53 0.96 -5.59
C LEU A 30 -15.47 1.52 -7.02
N GLU A 31 -15.87 2.77 -7.19
CA GLU A 31 -15.79 3.47 -8.48
C GLU A 31 -14.35 3.70 -8.92
N TYR A 32 -13.47 4.02 -7.98
CA TYR A 32 -12.03 4.14 -8.17
C TYR A 32 -11.32 4.16 -6.81
N CYS A 33 -10.13 3.58 -6.73
CA CYS A 33 -9.28 3.63 -5.53
C CYS A 33 -7.93 4.24 -5.87
N GLY A 34 -7.63 5.43 -5.33
CA GLY A 34 -6.34 6.10 -5.55
C GLY A 34 -5.13 5.33 -5.00
N ALA A 35 -5.31 4.50 -3.97
CA ALA A 35 -4.22 3.69 -3.41
C ALA A 35 -3.89 2.45 -4.25
N SER A 36 -4.87 1.90 -4.97
CA SER A 36 -4.69 0.68 -5.78
C SER A 36 -4.61 0.95 -7.28
N GLY A 37 -5.07 2.10 -7.76
CA GLY A 37 -5.09 2.47 -9.19
C GLY A 37 -6.17 1.77 -10.02
N TYR A 38 -7.10 1.05 -9.40
CA TYR A 38 -8.21 0.36 -10.08
C TYR A 38 -9.49 0.40 -9.24
N ARG A 39 -10.50 -0.36 -9.65
CA ARG A 39 -11.79 -0.54 -8.97
C ARG A 39 -11.78 -1.82 -8.11
N PRO A 40 -11.34 -1.77 -6.83
CA PRO A 40 -11.33 -2.95 -5.99
C PRO A 40 -12.74 -3.35 -5.55
N ALA A 41 -12.92 -4.64 -5.32
CA ALA A 41 -14.09 -5.13 -4.62
C ALA A 41 -14.07 -4.64 -3.16
N TYR A 42 -15.21 -4.17 -2.65
CA TYR A 42 -15.28 -3.62 -1.30
C TYR A 42 -14.95 -4.67 -0.23
N ALA A 43 -15.38 -5.93 -0.43
CA ALA A 43 -15.02 -7.05 0.44
C ALA A 43 -13.50 -7.24 0.58
N SER A 44 -12.73 -7.03 -0.51
CA SER A 44 -11.26 -7.10 -0.48
C SER A 44 -10.67 -5.96 0.35
N CYS A 45 -11.22 -4.74 0.24
CA CYS A 45 -10.81 -3.62 1.07
C CYS A 45 -11.09 -3.88 2.56
N LEU A 46 -12.24 -4.46 2.89
CA LEU A 46 -12.58 -4.84 4.27
C LEU A 46 -11.62 -5.91 4.84
N ASN A 47 -11.15 -6.85 4.00
CA ASN A 47 -10.13 -7.82 4.42
C ASN A 47 -8.81 -7.12 4.79
N ARG A 48 -8.33 -6.20 3.95
CA ARG A 48 -7.11 -5.42 4.21
C ARG A 48 -7.22 -4.56 5.47
N ILE A 49 -8.37 -3.91 5.67
CA ILE A 49 -8.63 -3.14 6.89
C ILE A 49 -8.52 -4.04 8.12
N ARG A 50 -9.15 -5.22 8.09
CA ARG A 50 -9.10 -6.19 9.19
C ARG A 50 -7.67 -6.66 9.47
N GLU A 51 -6.86 -6.89 8.43
CA GLU A 51 -5.46 -7.29 8.59
C GLU A 51 -4.61 -6.19 9.23
N ILE A 52 -4.78 -4.94 8.79
CA ILE A 52 -4.09 -3.78 9.38
C ILE A 52 -4.54 -3.56 10.84
N GLU A 53 -5.85 -3.66 11.12
CA GLU A 53 -6.39 -3.56 12.49
C GLU A 53 -5.87 -4.68 13.40
N ALA A 54 -5.58 -5.85 12.84
CA ALA A 54 -4.93 -6.96 13.55
C ALA A 54 -3.40 -6.80 13.67
N GLY A 55 -2.83 -5.67 13.24
CA GLY A 55 -1.39 -5.38 13.30
C GLY A 55 -0.56 -6.12 12.26
N LYS A 56 -1.18 -6.71 11.23
CA LYS A 56 -0.46 -7.36 10.13
C LYS A 56 0.00 -6.34 9.10
N LEU A 57 1.20 -6.52 8.57
CA LEU A 57 1.69 -5.76 7.43
C LEU A 57 1.16 -6.36 6.13
N LEU A 58 0.56 -5.53 5.28
CA LEU A 58 0.20 -5.94 3.93
C LEU A 58 1.47 -6.13 3.08
N PRO A 59 1.40 -6.93 1.99
CA PRO A 59 2.51 -7.07 1.04
C PRO A 59 2.99 -5.71 0.50
N SER A 60 4.27 -5.63 0.09
CA SER A 60 4.89 -4.39 -0.42
C SER A 60 4.08 -3.74 -1.56
N VAL A 61 3.49 -4.56 -2.44
CA VAL A 61 2.63 -4.11 -3.55
C VAL A 61 1.34 -3.41 -3.10
N GLU A 62 0.94 -3.58 -1.83
CA GLU A 62 -0.23 -2.94 -1.22
C GLU A 62 0.16 -1.87 -0.18
N SER A 63 1.42 -1.43 -0.14
CA SER A 63 1.91 -0.41 0.80
C SER A 63 1.08 0.89 0.79
N GLY A 64 0.57 1.29 -0.38
CA GLY A 64 -0.36 2.42 -0.51
C GLY A 64 -1.68 2.22 0.26
N CYS A 65 -2.19 0.99 0.33
CA CYS A 65 -3.37 0.65 1.13
C CYS A 65 -3.05 0.74 2.63
N SER A 66 -1.90 0.21 3.06
CA SER A 66 -1.45 0.31 4.46
C SER A 66 -1.38 1.77 4.91
N ALA A 67 -0.71 2.63 4.14
CA ALA A 67 -0.59 4.05 4.44
C ALA A 67 -1.96 4.74 4.49
N ALA A 68 -2.84 4.48 3.52
CA ALA A 68 -4.18 5.08 3.47
C ALA A 68 -5.07 4.64 4.65
N ILE A 69 -4.97 3.38 5.08
CA ILE A 69 -5.75 2.84 6.21
C ILE A 69 -5.21 3.41 7.53
N CYS A 70 -3.89 3.44 7.72
CA CYS A 70 -3.27 3.99 8.94
C CYS A 70 -3.57 5.49 9.10
N ASN A 71 -3.48 6.26 8.01
CA ASN A 71 -3.78 7.70 8.00
C ASN A 71 -5.28 8.02 7.99
N LYS A 72 -6.17 7.01 8.04
CA LYS A 72 -7.63 7.17 8.02
C LYS A 72 -8.17 7.93 6.79
N VAL A 73 -7.48 7.84 5.65
CA VAL A 73 -7.89 8.47 4.37
C VAL A 73 -8.48 7.46 3.37
N CYS A 74 -8.55 6.18 3.73
CA CYS A 74 -9.13 5.13 2.88
C CYS A 74 -10.66 5.28 2.77
N GLN A 75 -11.19 5.42 1.55
CA GLN A 75 -12.64 5.48 1.29
C GLN A 75 -13.41 4.30 1.91
N ALA A 76 -12.85 3.09 1.84
CA ALA A 76 -13.48 1.89 2.38
C ALA A 76 -13.64 1.94 3.92
N LEU A 77 -12.79 2.68 4.64
CA LEU A 77 -12.96 2.92 6.08
C LEU A 77 -14.19 3.79 6.35
N THR A 78 -14.36 4.88 5.61
CA THR A 78 -15.52 5.76 5.71
C THR A 78 -16.81 5.00 5.43
N MET A 79 -16.84 4.26 4.32
CA MET A 79 -17.97 3.39 3.97
C MET A 79 -18.28 2.39 5.09
N ARG A 80 -17.25 1.82 5.72
CA ARG A 80 -17.44 0.86 6.82
C ARG A 80 -18.04 1.51 8.06
N GLN A 81 -17.66 2.75 8.34
CA GLN A 81 -18.24 3.53 9.44
C GLN A 81 -19.71 3.87 9.16
N GLU A 82 -20.07 4.16 7.91
CA GLU A 82 -21.45 4.39 7.51
C GLU A 82 -22.31 3.14 7.66
N GLU A 83 -21.82 1.96 7.26
CA GLU A 83 -22.53 0.69 7.52
C GLU A 83 -22.75 0.45 9.01
N LYS A 84 -21.70 0.64 9.82
CA LYS A 84 -21.79 0.51 11.29
C LYS A 84 -22.79 1.51 11.88
N ARG A 85 -22.83 2.75 11.38
CA ARG A 85 -23.77 3.79 11.82
C ARG A 85 -25.21 3.44 11.46
N ASN A 86 -25.43 2.88 10.26
CA ASN A 86 -26.75 2.47 9.80
C ASN A 86 -27.22 1.13 10.37
N GLY A 87 -26.32 0.34 10.98
CA GLY A 87 -26.61 -1.00 11.48
C GLY A 87 -26.89 -2.03 10.37
N ALA A 88 -26.54 -1.71 9.12
CA ALA A 88 -26.81 -2.54 7.95
C ALA A 88 -25.68 -2.43 6.90
N ALA A 89 -25.51 -3.50 6.13
CA ALA A 89 -24.58 -3.57 5.00
C ALA A 89 -25.11 -2.83 3.77
N ILE A 90 -25.04 -1.49 3.79
CA ILE A 90 -25.51 -0.64 2.68
C ILE A 90 -24.64 -0.73 1.41
N TYR A 91 -23.41 -1.26 1.52
CA TYR A 91 -22.51 -1.49 0.39
C TYR A 91 -22.37 -2.99 0.06
N TYR A 92 -23.45 -3.75 0.23
CA TYR A 92 -23.53 -5.15 -0.14
C TYR A 92 -24.49 -5.34 -1.33
N ILE A 93 -23.99 -6.04 -2.34
CA ILE A 93 -24.78 -6.48 -3.49
C ILE A 93 -24.67 -8.01 -3.53
N ASN A 94 -25.79 -8.72 -3.33
CA ASN A 94 -25.78 -10.17 -3.39
C ASN A 94 -25.47 -10.66 -4.81
N ARG A 95 -24.27 -11.22 -5.02
CA ARG A 95 -23.81 -11.68 -6.34
C ARG A 95 -24.72 -12.76 -6.94
N VAL A 96 -25.31 -13.62 -6.12
CA VAL A 96 -26.16 -14.71 -6.59
C VAL A 96 -27.46 -14.14 -7.15
N LYS A 97 -28.15 -13.29 -6.39
CA LYS A 97 -29.38 -12.62 -6.84
C LYS A 97 -29.13 -11.74 -8.06
N MET A 98 -28.04 -10.98 -8.07
CA MET A 98 -27.64 -10.15 -9.21
C MET A 98 -27.46 -10.99 -10.48
N ARG A 99 -26.76 -12.14 -10.38
CA ARG A 99 -26.59 -13.07 -11.50
C ARG A 99 -27.92 -13.67 -11.97
N GLN A 100 -28.81 -14.02 -11.04
CA GLN A 100 -30.15 -14.51 -11.39
C GLN A 100 -30.95 -13.46 -12.16
N ASN A 101 -30.91 -12.18 -11.76
CA ASN A 101 -31.56 -11.10 -12.48
C ASN A 101 -30.99 -10.92 -13.90
N VAL A 102 -29.65 -10.95 -14.03
CA VAL A 102 -28.99 -10.88 -15.34
C VAL A 102 -29.42 -12.05 -16.25
N ARG A 103 -29.53 -13.26 -15.69
CA ARG A 103 -30.02 -14.43 -16.45
C ARG A 103 -31.48 -14.27 -16.86
N HIS A 104 -32.33 -13.78 -15.97
CA HIS A 104 -33.73 -13.53 -16.28
C HIS A 104 -33.86 -12.56 -17.46
N ASN A 105 -33.16 -11.42 -17.41
CA ASN A 105 -33.14 -10.46 -18.49
C ASN A 105 -32.58 -11.06 -19.80
N ALA A 106 -31.48 -11.80 -19.74
CA ALA A 106 -30.90 -12.45 -20.92
C ALA A 106 -31.87 -13.46 -21.58
N ALA A 107 -32.60 -14.22 -20.76
CA ALA A 107 -33.59 -15.18 -21.24
C ALA A 107 -34.75 -14.50 -21.98
N GLN A 108 -35.15 -13.29 -21.57
CA GLN A 108 -36.15 -12.50 -22.30
C GLN A 108 -35.70 -12.15 -23.72
N TYR A 109 -34.39 -12.04 -23.97
CA TYR A 109 -33.79 -11.86 -25.30
C TYR A 109 -33.45 -13.18 -26.02
N GLY A 110 -33.85 -14.33 -25.48
CA GLY A 110 -33.52 -15.64 -26.05
C GLY A 110 -32.07 -16.08 -25.83
N ILE A 111 -31.30 -15.36 -25.02
CA ILE A 111 -29.89 -15.66 -24.72
C ILE A 111 -29.83 -16.58 -23.50
N LYS A 112 -29.26 -17.79 -23.67
CA LYS A 112 -29.03 -18.72 -22.57
C LYS A 112 -27.63 -18.53 -22.00
N ILE A 113 -27.54 -17.93 -20.82
CA ILE A 113 -26.28 -17.86 -20.05
C ILE A 113 -26.15 -19.15 -19.25
N SER A 114 -25.11 -19.95 -19.52
CA SER A 114 -24.85 -21.19 -18.78
C SER A 114 -24.34 -20.92 -17.37
N ASP A 115 -24.70 -21.82 -16.44
CA ASP A 115 -24.23 -21.82 -15.04
C ASP A 115 -22.79 -22.31 -14.90
N ILE A 116 -22.25 -22.86 -15.98
CA ILE A 116 -20.98 -23.56 -16.01
C ILE A 116 -19.87 -22.53 -15.98
N VAL A 117 -19.28 -22.33 -14.79
CA VAL A 117 -17.85 -22.04 -14.74
C VAL A 117 -17.20 -23.21 -15.44
N ILE A 118 -16.78 -23.03 -16.69
CA ILE A 118 -15.91 -24.00 -17.33
C ILE A 118 -14.63 -23.93 -16.50
N LYS A 119 -14.55 -24.80 -15.49
CA LYS A 119 -13.28 -25.22 -14.94
C LYS A 119 -12.62 -25.94 -16.11
N ASN A 120 -12.02 -25.17 -17.01
CA ASN A 120 -10.91 -25.73 -17.76
C ASN A 120 -10.01 -26.21 -16.65
N ASP A 121 -9.83 -27.52 -16.55
CA ASP A 121 -8.79 -28.13 -15.75
C ASP A 121 -7.46 -27.67 -16.34
N ILE A 122 -7.15 -26.39 -16.14
CA ILE A 122 -5.81 -25.86 -16.23
C ILE A 122 -5.13 -26.59 -15.09
N LYS A 123 -4.52 -27.73 -15.41
CA LYS A 123 -3.62 -28.43 -14.51
C LYS A 123 -2.74 -27.35 -13.92
N LYS A 124 -2.95 -27.07 -12.63
CA LYS A 124 -2.12 -26.16 -11.87
C LYS A 124 -0.69 -26.60 -12.19
N PRO A 125 0.17 -25.75 -12.78
CA PRO A 125 1.53 -26.17 -13.08
C PRO A 125 2.10 -26.68 -11.75
N THR A 126 2.36 -27.98 -11.70
CA THR A 126 3.07 -28.58 -10.59
C THR A 126 4.41 -27.88 -10.59
N LEU A 127 4.63 -27.00 -9.61
CA LEU A 127 5.93 -26.46 -9.34
C LEU A 127 6.78 -27.67 -8.94
N THR A 128 7.52 -28.22 -9.89
CA THR A 128 8.65 -29.08 -9.57
C THR A 128 9.59 -28.21 -8.74
N PRO A 129 10.09 -28.69 -7.60
CA PRO A 129 11.17 -28.00 -6.89
C PRO A 129 12.28 -27.75 -7.91
N SER A 130 12.45 -26.50 -8.32
CA SER A 130 13.65 -26.13 -9.07
C SER A 130 14.81 -26.37 -8.11
N GLU A 131 15.79 -27.14 -8.54
CA GLU A 131 17.10 -27.18 -7.88
C GLU A 131 17.54 -25.74 -7.58
N PRO A 132 18.21 -25.49 -6.43
CA PRO A 132 18.64 -24.15 -6.08
C PRO A 132 19.46 -23.59 -7.24
N VAL A 133 18.89 -22.61 -7.94
CA VAL A 133 19.62 -21.82 -8.92
C VAL A 133 20.74 -21.19 -8.13
N ASN A 134 21.96 -21.62 -8.44
CA ASN A 134 23.17 -21.11 -7.83
C ASN A 134 23.15 -19.60 -8.11
N THR A 135 22.77 -18.82 -7.09
CA THR A 135 22.77 -17.38 -7.15
C THR A 135 24.19 -16.98 -7.47
N PHE A 136 24.40 -16.46 -8.68
CA PHE A 136 25.61 -15.75 -9.05
C PHE A 136 25.98 -14.87 -7.85
N GLU A 137 27.18 -15.06 -7.31
CA GLU A 137 27.71 -14.35 -6.14
C GLU A 137 27.80 -12.85 -6.45
N VAL A 138 26.67 -12.16 -6.38
CA VAL A 138 26.66 -10.71 -6.28
C VAL A 138 26.92 -10.46 -4.80
N GLY A 139 28.20 -10.18 -4.50
CA GLY A 139 28.68 -9.88 -3.15
C GLY A 139 27.69 -8.95 -2.43
N SER A 140 27.47 -9.26 -1.15
CA SER A 140 26.48 -8.56 -0.34
C SER A 140 26.70 -7.05 -0.43
N ILE A 141 25.62 -6.28 -0.50
CA ILE A 141 25.68 -4.81 -0.44
C ILE A 141 26.45 -4.37 0.83
N ALA A 142 26.38 -5.17 1.90
CA ALA A 142 27.16 -4.97 3.12
C ALA A 142 28.68 -5.05 2.85
N ASP A 143 29.15 -5.98 2.01
CA ASP A 143 30.57 -6.12 1.66
C ASP A 143 31.07 -4.96 0.81
N ALA A 144 30.23 -4.44 -0.08
CA ALA A 144 30.54 -3.26 -0.89
C ALA A 144 30.66 -1.98 -0.02
N ILE A 145 29.76 -1.82 0.95
CA ILE A 145 29.80 -0.69 1.91
C ILE A 145 31.03 -0.81 2.83
N ASN A 146 31.27 -1.99 3.41
CA ASN A 146 32.39 -2.23 4.31
C ASN A 146 33.74 -2.06 3.60
N SER A 147 33.84 -2.49 2.34
CA SER A 147 35.05 -2.31 1.53
C SER A 147 35.33 -0.85 1.21
N ARG A 148 34.28 -0.03 1.05
CA ARG A 148 34.42 1.40 0.78
C ARG A 148 34.87 2.17 2.03
N ILE A 149 34.28 1.89 3.19
CA ILE A 149 34.68 2.47 4.48
C ILE A 149 36.15 2.10 4.79
N ALA A 150 36.55 0.84 4.57
CA ALA A 150 37.92 0.39 4.80
C ALA A 150 38.95 1.04 3.86
N LYS A 151 38.55 1.37 2.62
CA LYS A 151 39.41 2.12 1.67
C LYS A 151 39.54 3.59 2.07
N GLU A 152 38.44 4.22 2.47
CA GLU A 152 38.43 5.62 2.92
C GLU A 152 39.30 5.82 4.18
N MET A 153 39.26 4.88 5.14
CA MET A 153 40.13 4.91 6.32
C MET A 153 41.61 4.66 6.01
N LYS A 154 41.94 3.95 4.93
CA LYS A 154 43.34 3.77 4.50
C LYS A 154 43.88 4.99 3.75
N SER A 155 43.03 5.72 3.02
CA SER A 155 43.43 6.97 2.34
C SER A 155 43.65 8.14 3.31
N GLU A 156 42.88 8.26 4.39
CA GLU A 156 43.04 9.34 5.38
C GLU A 156 44.34 9.23 6.19
N ASN A 157 44.89 8.02 6.35
CA ASN A 157 46.17 7.80 7.04
C ASN A 157 47.41 8.00 6.14
N GLN A 158 47.25 8.22 4.84
CA GLN A 158 48.37 8.52 3.92
C GLN A 158 48.45 10.02 3.54
N GLN A 159 47.36 10.79 3.68
CA GLN A 159 47.37 12.23 3.41
C GLN A 159 47.80 13.10 4.61
N SER A 160 47.86 12.52 5.81
CA SER A 160 48.33 13.19 7.02
C SER A 160 49.86 13.14 7.20
N ALA A 161 50.60 12.46 6.32
CA ALA A 161 52.07 12.34 6.39
C ALA A 161 52.83 13.27 5.42
N LEU A 162 52.16 14.06 4.56
CA LEU A 162 52.83 14.82 3.49
C LEU A 162 52.66 16.36 3.52
N ASN A 163 51.92 16.93 4.47
CA ASN A 163 51.74 18.39 4.56
C ASN A 163 52.33 18.99 5.86
N SER A 164 53.59 18.66 6.13
CA SER A 164 54.42 19.39 7.11
C SER A 164 55.40 20.29 6.38
N THR A 165 54.98 21.48 5.94
CA THR A 165 55.91 22.62 5.73
C THR A 165 55.16 23.95 5.53
N GLU A 166 55.50 24.89 6.43
CA GLU A 166 55.51 26.35 6.28
C GLU A 166 54.27 27.22 6.61
N LYS A 167 54.61 28.45 7.02
CA LYS A 167 54.00 29.39 7.98
C LYS A 167 53.23 30.53 7.25
N PRO A 168 52.67 31.59 7.89
CA PRO A 168 51.30 32.06 7.64
C PRO A 168 51.21 33.47 7.02
N LEU A 169 50.10 33.82 6.35
CA LEU A 169 49.57 35.19 6.41
C LEU A 169 48.15 35.33 5.81
N SER A 170 47.37 36.21 6.45
CA SER A 170 46.30 37.05 5.88
C SER A 170 44.83 36.56 5.87
N SER A 171 44.10 37.01 6.91
CA SER A 171 42.87 37.83 6.85
C SER A 171 41.80 37.53 5.77
N HIS A 172 40.62 37.01 6.19
CA HIS A 172 39.36 37.77 6.23
C HIS A 172 38.14 36.94 6.72
N LYS A 173 37.47 37.49 7.75
CA LYS A 173 36.02 37.55 8.09
C LYS A 173 35.17 36.26 8.28
N ASP A 174 34.84 36.06 9.56
CA ASP A 174 33.52 35.78 10.16
C ASP A 174 32.68 34.60 9.64
N GLN A 175 32.87 33.44 10.28
CA GLN A 175 31.83 32.44 10.47
C GLN A 175 31.66 32.17 11.97
N SER A 176 30.53 32.55 12.55
CA SER A 176 30.15 32.12 13.90
C SER A 176 29.71 30.65 13.85
N VAL A 177 30.66 29.74 14.01
CA VAL A 177 30.41 28.29 14.13
C VAL A 177 29.87 28.00 15.54
N LEU A 178 28.63 27.52 15.63
CA LEU A 178 28.05 26.96 16.84
C LEU A 178 28.85 25.71 17.24
N THR A 179 29.54 25.78 18.38
CA THR A 179 30.20 24.62 18.99
C THR A 179 29.14 23.72 19.63
N VAL A 180 28.73 22.69 18.89
CA VAL A 180 27.87 21.62 19.42
C VAL A 180 28.73 20.73 20.31
N LYS A 181 28.51 20.78 21.63
CA LYS A 181 29.16 19.86 22.57
C LYS A 181 28.54 18.48 22.44
N LYS A 182 29.39 17.44 22.45
CA LYS A 182 28.98 16.03 22.40
C LYS A 182 28.06 15.74 23.60
N GLY A 183 26.81 15.33 23.32
CA GLY A 183 25.79 15.04 24.33
C GLY A 183 24.59 15.99 24.38
N MET A 184 24.51 17.01 23.51
CA MET A 184 23.32 17.86 23.42
C MET A 184 22.13 17.17 22.73
N SER A 185 20.95 17.31 23.33
CA SER A 185 19.67 16.88 22.76
C SER A 185 19.29 17.77 21.57
N LEU A 186 18.62 17.18 20.57
CA LEU A 186 18.11 17.90 19.38
C LEU A 186 17.17 19.06 19.75
N ILE A 187 16.48 18.95 20.89
CA ILE A 187 15.58 20.00 21.40
C ILE A 187 16.37 21.23 21.86
N ASP A 188 17.55 21.04 22.46
CA ASP A 188 18.39 22.13 22.96
C ASP A 188 19.09 22.86 21.82
N ILE A 189 19.46 22.14 20.75
CA ILE A 189 19.99 22.72 19.51
C ILE A 189 18.91 23.59 18.81
N ALA A 190 17.66 23.13 18.79
CA ALA A 190 16.55 23.88 18.19
C ALA A 190 16.21 25.16 18.98
N LYS A 191 16.31 25.13 20.32
CA LYS A 191 16.12 26.32 21.17
C LYS A 191 17.22 27.37 20.97
N ALA A 192 18.48 26.93 20.89
CA ALA A 192 19.61 27.83 20.64
C ALA A 192 19.48 28.55 19.28
N LYS A 193 18.98 27.86 18.24
CA LYS A 193 18.70 28.48 16.94
C LYS A 193 17.56 29.51 16.98
N ARG A 194 16.52 29.29 17.80
CA ARG A 194 15.37 30.22 17.90
C ARG A 194 15.74 31.55 18.57
N GLN A 195 16.65 31.54 19.55
CA GLN A 195 17.08 32.77 20.25
C GLN A 195 17.97 33.68 19.39
N GLN A 196 18.61 33.15 18.34
CA GLN A 196 19.44 33.95 17.42
C GLN A 196 18.64 34.64 16.31
N LEU A 197 17.35 34.33 16.14
CA LEU A 197 16.48 34.88 15.10
C LEU A 197 15.52 35.97 15.60
N SER A 198 15.67 36.41 16.87
CA SER A 198 14.82 37.43 17.48
C SER A 198 15.55 38.74 17.78
N VAL A 199 16.56 39.09 16.98
CA VAL A 199 17.19 40.43 16.95
C VAL A 199 17.09 40.97 15.54
#